data_AF-A0A4Y8VLM1-F1
#
_entry.id   AF-A0A4Y8VLM1-F1
#
_cell.length_a   1.000
_cell.length_b   1.000
_cell.length_c   1.000
_cell.angle_alpha   90.00
_cell.angle_beta   90.00
_cell.angle_gamma   90.00
#
_symmetry.space_group_name_H-M   'P 1'
#
loop_
_entity.id
_entity.type
_entity.pdbx_description
1 polymer ?
#
loop_
_entity_poly.entity_id
_entity_poly.type
_entity_poly.pdbx_seq_one_letter_code
_entity_poly.pdbx_strand_id
1 'polypeptide(L)'
;MNRIFPLLLAACLVTGFTSCSEKKKSDVIIAPKPQAPKPKKTQQMSGYEQAREVEWLGSTYKVIVKREADNSLPLAVGDDNTKYFDNKITVRILRKDGTEFFNRTFLKTDFTGYLDKNTQQNGALLGLVYVQAEGNNLVFAGSVGSPDVTSDEYVPLVVKISRMGAVSVGKDTKLDTGSDEEDDDNTNEQQKTSSDEDEV
;
A
#
# COMPACT_ATOMS: atom_id res chain seq x y z
N MET A 1 54.98 46.24 -35.02
CA MET A 1 55.03 47.60 -35.57
C MET A 1 53.63 47.94 -36.07
N ASN A 2 52.85 48.65 -35.24
CA ASN A 2 52.61 50.11 -35.28
C ASN A 2 51.31 50.38 -36.06
N ARG A 3 50.15 50.55 -35.42
CA ARG A 3 49.65 51.70 -34.65
C ARG A 3 49.09 52.86 -35.52
N ILE A 4 47.77 53.07 -35.39
CA ILE A 4 47.07 54.34 -35.01
C ILE A 4 46.43 55.24 -36.11
N PHE A 5 45.06 55.34 -36.02
CA PHE A 5 44.12 56.49 -36.17
C PHE A 5 43.89 57.19 -37.54
N PRO A 6 42.83 58.03 -37.75
CA PRO A 6 41.64 58.42 -36.95
C PRO A 6 40.27 58.50 -37.69
N LEU A 7 39.18 58.64 -36.90
CA LEU A 7 38.01 59.54 -37.00
C LEU A 7 37.60 60.15 -38.37
N LEU A 8 36.36 59.90 -38.87
CA LEU A 8 35.47 60.99 -39.32
C LEU A 8 34.00 60.57 -39.55
N LEU A 9 33.14 61.53 -39.23
CA LEU A 9 31.69 61.68 -39.27
C LEU A 9 31.12 61.69 -40.70
N ALA A 10 29.96 61.08 -40.98
CA ALA A 10 28.91 61.63 -41.86
C ALA A 10 27.72 60.67 -42.04
N ALA A 11 26.53 61.21 -41.80
CA ALA A 11 25.23 60.61 -42.07
C ALA A 11 24.95 60.52 -43.58
N CYS A 12 24.25 59.47 -44.00
CA CYS A 12 23.34 59.50 -45.15
C CYS A 12 22.27 58.42 -44.97
N LEU A 13 21.06 58.86 -44.62
CA LEU A 13 19.84 58.09 -44.85
C LEU A 13 19.73 57.80 -46.36
N VAL A 14 19.67 56.51 -46.72
CA VAL A 14 19.00 56.10 -47.95
C VAL A 14 18.06 54.95 -47.61
N THR A 15 16.78 55.29 -47.67
CA THR A 15 15.63 54.40 -47.62
C THR A 15 15.66 53.42 -48.78
N GLY A 16 15.63 52.12 -48.46
CA GLY A 16 15.28 51.06 -49.40
C GLY A 16 14.26 50.16 -48.73
N PHE A 17 12.97 50.38 -49.01
CA PHE A 17 11.95 49.38 -48.69
C PHE A 17 12.19 48.18 -49.62
N THR A 18 12.96 47.20 -49.16
CA THR A 18 12.95 45.88 -49.78
C THR A 18 11.63 45.23 -49.38
N SER A 19 10.65 45.25 -50.29
CA SER A 19 9.44 44.46 -50.14
C SER A 19 9.83 43.00 -50.27
N CYS A 20 10.31 42.43 -49.16
CA CYS A 20 10.51 41.00 -49.00
C CYS A 20 9.13 40.37 -49.16
N SER A 21 8.90 39.71 -50.28
CA SER A 21 7.70 38.90 -50.47
C SER A 21 7.88 37.66 -49.60
N GLU A 22 7.57 37.79 -48.31
CA GLU A 22 7.43 36.65 -47.42
C GLU A 22 6.30 35.79 -47.97
N LYS A 23 6.68 34.75 -48.70
CA LYS A 23 5.81 33.60 -48.91
C LYS A 23 5.51 33.07 -47.52
N LYS A 24 4.30 33.33 -47.01
CA LYS A 24 3.77 32.65 -45.83
C LYS A 24 3.78 31.16 -46.12
N LYS A 25 4.86 30.49 -45.73
CA LYS A 25 4.82 29.06 -45.49
C LYS A 25 3.86 28.92 -44.32
N SER A 26 2.70 28.35 -44.60
CA SER A 26 1.79 27.90 -43.56
C SER A 26 2.59 26.95 -42.68
N ASP A 27 2.96 27.38 -41.48
CA ASP A 27 3.36 26.48 -40.40
C ASP A 27 2.12 25.71 -39.97
N VAL A 28 1.73 24.75 -40.81
CA VAL A 28 0.93 23.63 -40.34
C VAL A 28 1.89 22.83 -39.48
N ILE A 29 1.98 23.20 -38.19
CA ILE A 29 2.56 22.34 -37.18
C ILE A 29 1.59 21.16 -37.05
N ILE A 30 1.76 20.15 -37.92
CA ILE A 30 1.13 18.85 -37.72
C ILE A 30 1.84 18.25 -36.52
N ALA A 31 1.39 18.61 -35.32
CA ALA A 31 1.81 17.94 -34.11
C ALA A 31 1.48 16.45 -34.31
N PRO A 32 2.48 15.55 -34.32
CA PRO A 32 2.20 14.13 -34.47
C PRO A 32 1.21 13.73 -33.38
N LYS A 33 0.10 13.11 -33.78
CA LYS A 33 -0.94 12.63 -32.86
C LYS A 33 -0.25 11.86 -31.74
N PRO A 34 -0.46 12.23 -30.45
CA PRO A 34 0.19 11.56 -29.34
C PRO A 34 -0.05 10.06 -29.47
N GLN A 35 1.02 9.28 -29.67
CA GLN A 35 0.92 7.84 -29.66
C GLN A 35 0.48 7.43 -28.27
N ALA A 36 -0.52 6.53 -28.19
CA ALA A 36 -0.95 6.00 -26.91
C ALA A 36 0.27 5.45 -26.15
N PRO A 37 0.43 5.78 -24.86
CA PRO A 37 1.56 5.30 -24.07
C PRO A 37 1.61 3.77 -24.14
N LYS A 38 2.81 3.22 -24.33
CA LYS A 38 3.00 1.77 -24.34
C LYS A 38 2.49 1.19 -23.02
N PRO A 39 1.76 0.07 -23.05
CA PRO A 39 1.26 -0.55 -21.82
C PRO A 39 2.44 -0.84 -20.88
N LYS A 40 2.30 -0.43 -19.62
CA LYS A 40 3.28 -0.72 -18.58
C LYS A 40 3.44 -2.24 -18.46
N LYS A 41 4.68 -2.71 -18.29
CA LYS A 41 4.93 -4.13 -17.98
C LYS A 41 4.29 -4.46 -16.63
N THR A 42 3.82 -5.70 -16.48
CA THR A 42 3.36 -6.21 -15.18
C THR A 42 4.48 -6.04 -14.16
N GLN A 43 4.16 -5.42 -13.04
CA GLN A 43 5.09 -5.13 -11.96
C GLN A 43 5.05 -6.23 -10.89
N GLN A 44 6.04 -6.24 -10.01
CA GLN A 44 6.08 -7.12 -8.85
C GLN A 44 6.56 -6.35 -7.64
N MET A 45 6.01 -6.68 -6.47
CA MET A 45 6.51 -6.17 -5.20
C MET A 45 7.87 -6.80 -4.89
N SER A 46 8.74 -6.08 -4.17
CA SER A 46 10.01 -6.66 -3.70
C SER A 46 9.76 -7.84 -2.76
N GLY A 47 10.51 -8.93 -2.91
CA GLY A 47 10.47 -10.01 -1.94
C GLY A 47 11.11 -9.61 -0.60
N TYR A 48 10.81 -10.34 0.46
CA TYR A 48 11.56 -10.27 1.71
C TYR A 48 11.62 -11.63 2.39
N GLU A 49 12.63 -11.82 3.24
CA GLU A 49 12.69 -12.91 4.21
C GLU A 49 13.17 -12.32 5.54
N GLN A 50 12.39 -12.54 6.61
CA GLN A 50 12.72 -12.08 7.94
C GLN A 50 12.68 -13.25 8.91
N ALA A 51 13.70 -13.36 9.76
CA ALA A 51 13.74 -14.34 10.84
C ALA A 51 13.88 -13.63 12.18
N ARG A 52 13.10 -14.05 13.18
CA ARG A 52 13.15 -13.53 14.55
C ARG A 52 13.10 -14.68 15.55
N GLU A 53 13.92 -14.61 16.58
CA GLU A 53 13.79 -15.46 17.76
C GLU A 53 12.78 -14.85 18.73
N VAL A 54 11.91 -15.68 19.29
CA VAL A 54 10.81 -15.25 20.17
C VAL A 54 10.69 -16.21 21.35
N GLU A 55 10.45 -15.67 22.53
CA GLU A 55 10.12 -16.46 23.72
C GLU A 55 8.61 -16.68 23.79
N TRP A 56 8.18 -17.94 23.85
CA TRP A 56 6.78 -18.31 23.87
C TRP A 56 6.57 -19.64 24.58
N LEU A 57 5.59 -19.73 25.48
CA LEU A 57 5.30 -20.96 26.25
C LEU A 57 6.53 -21.54 26.97
N GLY A 58 7.43 -20.68 27.47
CA GLY A 58 8.62 -21.08 28.21
C GLY A 58 9.75 -21.67 27.35
N SER A 59 9.72 -21.49 26.03
CA SER A 59 10.77 -21.91 25.13
C SER A 59 11.03 -20.87 24.03
N THR A 60 12.20 -20.96 23.42
CA THR A 60 12.58 -20.12 22.27
C THR A 60 12.09 -20.76 20.97
N TYR A 61 11.49 -19.95 20.10
CA TYR A 61 11.08 -20.33 18.76
C TYR A 61 11.73 -19.38 17.73
N LYS A 62 11.94 -19.86 16.51
CA LYS A 62 12.37 -19.04 15.39
C LYS A 62 11.22 -18.87 14.40
N VAL A 63 10.70 -17.66 14.29
CA VAL A 63 9.66 -17.28 13.34
C VAL A 63 10.31 -16.74 12.09
N ILE A 64 9.98 -17.31 10.93
CA ILE A 64 10.50 -16.93 9.63
C ILE A 64 9.31 -16.56 8.75
N VAL A 65 9.33 -15.38 8.15
CA VAL A 65 8.30 -14.91 7.22
C VAL A 65 8.95 -14.52 5.91
N LYS A 66 8.42 -15.06 4.81
CA LYS A 66 8.96 -14.84 3.46
C LYS A 66 7.85 -14.42 2.50
N ARG A 67 7.99 -13.26 1.86
CA ARG A 67 7.10 -12.80 0.77
C ARG A 67 7.78 -12.99 -0.57
N GLU A 68 7.06 -13.58 -1.52
CA GLU A 68 7.48 -13.75 -2.89
C GLU A 68 6.32 -13.45 -3.84
N ALA A 69 6.61 -12.80 -4.98
CA ALA A 69 5.64 -12.70 -6.06
C ALA A 69 5.31 -14.10 -6.60
N ASP A 70 4.05 -14.32 -6.95
CA ASP A 70 3.59 -15.58 -7.54
C ASP A 70 2.90 -15.32 -8.88
N ASN A 71 3.61 -15.67 -9.95
CA ASN A 71 3.17 -15.39 -11.31
C ASN A 71 2.05 -16.33 -11.80
N SER A 72 1.63 -17.28 -10.97
CA SER A 72 0.50 -18.17 -11.25
C SER A 72 -0.83 -17.67 -10.69
N LEU A 73 -0.81 -16.66 -9.83
CA LEU A 73 -2.01 -16.06 -9.24
C LEU A 73 -2.67 -15.04 -10.17
N PRO A 74 -3.99 -14.77 -10.00
CA PRO A 74 -4.63 -13.64 -10.67
C PRO A 74 -3.89 -12.32 -10.40
N LEU A 75 -3.78 -11.48 -11.43
CA LEU A 75 -3.10 -10.20 -11.32
C LEU A 75 -3.92 -9.23 -10.45
N ALA A 76 -3.21 -8.51 -9.59
CA ALA A 76 -3.71 -7.31 -8.95
C ALA A 76 -3.66 -6.13 -9.93
N VAL A 77 -4.49 -5.12 -9.68
CA VAL A 77 -4.63 -3.92 -10.52
C VAL A 77 -4.59 -2.70 -9.61
N GLY A 78 -3.59 -1.84 -9.76
CA GLY A 78 -3.50 -0.57 -9.04
C GLY A 78 -4.39 0.51 -9.67
N ASP A 79 -4.49 1.65 -9.01
CA ASP A 79 -5.44 2.74 -9.35
C ASP A 79 -5.21 3.32 -10.75
N ASP A 80 -3.98 3.30 -11.24
CA ASP A 80 -3.61 3.77 -12.57
C ASP A 80 -3.75 2.69 -13.67
N ASN A 81 -4.46 1.60 -13.37
CA ASN A 81 -4.58 0.37 -14.18
C ASN A 81 -3.27 -0.38 -14.42
N THR A 82 -2.21 -0.09 -13.65
CA THR A 82 -1.00 -0.90 -13.65
C THR A 82 -1.31 -2.30 -13.11
N LYS A 83 -0.80 -3.32 -13.81
CA LYS A 83 -0.93 -4.72 -13.40
C LYS A 83 0.23 -5.12 -12.51
N TYR A 84 -0.06 -5.90 -11.47
CA TYR A 84 0.92 -6.43 -10.55
C TYR A 84 0.73 -7.94 -10.38
N PHE A 85 1.83 -8.68 -10.22
CA PHE A 85 1.76 -10.03 -9.68
C PHE A 85 1.36 -9.96 -8.20
N ASP A 86 0.37 -10.79 -7.81
CA ASP A 86 0.05 -10.99 -6.40
C ASP A 86 1.18 -11.80 -5.72
N ASN A 87 1.16 -11.84 -4.40
CA ASN A 87 2.20 -12.48 -3.60
C ASN A 87 1.67 -13.71 -2.87
N LYS A 88 2.62 -14.56 -2.52
CA LYS A 88 2.47 -15.55 -1.47
C LYS A 88 3.37 -15.18 -0.29
N ILE A 89 2.90 -15.48 0.92
CA ILE A 89 3.69 -15.28 2.13
C ILE A 89 3.78 -16.58 2.91
N THR A 90 4.97 -17.15 3.01
CA THR A 90 5.21 -18.36 3.80
C THR A 90 5.63 -17.97 5.21
N VAL A 91 4.92 -18.51 6.20
CA VAL A 91 5.30 -18.43 7.61
C VAL A 91 5.80 -19.79 8.06
N ARG A 92 7.04 -19.85 8.53
CA ARG A 92 7.66 -21.03 9.14
C ARG A 92 7.98 -20.73 10.59
N ILE A 93 7.70 -21.67 11.48
CA ILE A 93 8.03 -21.55 12.89
C ILE A 93 8.81 -22.80 13.30
N LEU A 94 10.04 -22.60 13.76
CA LEU A 94 10.92 -23.66 14.22
C LEU A 94 10.99 -23.64 15.75
N ARG A 95 11.02 -24.82 16.36
CA ARG A 95 11.34 -24.98 17.79
C ARG A 95 12.83 -24.76 18.02
N LYS A 96 13.24 -24.61 19.28
CA LYS A 96 14.65 -24.45 19.70
C LYS A 96 15.59 -25.52 19.13
N ASP A 97 15.12 -26.76 18.97
CA ASP A 97 15.88 -27.87 18.41
C ASP A 97 15.95 -27.87 16.86
N GLY A 98 15.35 -26.87 16.21
CA GLY A 98 15.30 -26.72 14.76
C GLY A 98 14.15 -27.49 14.09
N THR A 99 13.36 -28.27 14.84
CA THR A 99 12.20 -28.97 14.26
C THR A 99 11.12 -28.00 13.85
N GLU A 100 10.46 -28.28 12.72
CA GLU A 100 9.38 -27.45 12.22
C GLU A 100 8.10 -27.69 13.04
N PHE A 101 7.57 -26.62 13.63
CA PHE A 101 6.29 -26.61 14.32
C PHE A 101 5.16 -26.23 13.37
N PHE A 102 5.41 -25.28 12.48
CA PHE A 102 4.41 -24.74 11.56
C PHE A 102 5.07 -24.32 10.25
N ASN A 103 4.39 -24.58 9.14
CA ASN A 103 4.78 -24.14 7.81
C ASN A 103 3.54 -24.02 6.93
N ARG A 104 3.14 -22.78 6.65
CA ARG A 104 1.99 -22.49 5.79
C ARG A 104 2.32 -21.33 4.87
N THR A 105 1.91 -21.47 3.62
CA THR A 105 1.86 -20.38 2.65
C THR A 105 0.47 -19.76 2.68
N PHE A 106 0.43 -18.45 2.88
CA PHE A 106 -0.75 -17.61 2.83
C PHE A 106 -0.85 -16.93 1.47
N LEU A 107 -2.08 -16.86 0.96
CA LEU A 107 -2.49 -16.16 -0.24
C LEU A 107 -3.54 -15.11 0.14
N LYS A 108 -3.79 -14.13 -0.74
CA LYS A 108 -4.90 -13.18 -0.57
C LYS A 108 -6.24 -13.89 -0.29
N THR A 109 -6.48 -15.05 -0.91
CA THR A 109 -7.73 -15.81 -0.77
C THR A 109 -8.00 -16.32 0.65
N ASP A 110 -6.97 -16.52 1.47
CA ASP A 110 -7.11 -16.88 2.89
C ASP A 110 -7.79 -15.77 3.71
N PHE A 111 -7.87 -14.55 3.17
CA PHE A 111 -8.41 -13.36 3.85
C PHE A 111 -9.76 -12.89 3.29
N THR A 112 -10.28 -13.53 2.24
CA THR A 112 -11.47 -13.07 1.49
C THR A 112 -12.68 -12.70 2.35
N GLY A 113 -12.93 -13.41 3.45
CA GLY A 113 -14.02 -13.11 4.39
C GLY A 113 -13.91 -11.73 5.08
N TYR A 114 -12.77 -11.06 4.99
CA TYR A 114 -12.48 -9.76 5.62
C TYR A 114 -12.27 -8.63 4.61
N LEU A 115 -12.37 -8.93 3.31
CA LEU A 115 -12.07 -8.00 2.22
C LEU A 115 -13.34 -7.58 1.51
N ASP A 116 -13.41 -6.32 1.06
CA ASP A 116 -14.45 -5.92 0.12
C ASP A 116 -14.21 -6.50 -1.28
N LYS A 117 -15.19 -6.35 -2.18
CA LYS A 117 -15.12 -6.89 -3.54
C LYS A 117 -13.97 -6.28 -4.35
N ASN A 118 -13.68 -4.99 -4.16
CA ASN A 118 -12.61 -4.32 -4.88
C ASN A 118 -11.26 -4.88 -4.46
N THR A 119 -10.98 -4.96 -3.15
CA THR A 119 -9.73 -5.53 -2.64
C THR A 119 -9.57 -7.00 -3.02
N GLN A 120 -10.66 -7.79 -3.01
CA GLN A 120 -10.60 -9.19 -3.47
C GLN A 120 -10.18 -9.31 -4.93
N GLN A 121 -10.71 -8.45 -5.81
CA GLN A 121 -10.46 -8.50 -7.24
C GLN A 121 -9.11 -7.88 -7.62
N ASN A 122 -8.84 -6.68 -7.11
CA ASN A 122 -7.78 -5.81 -7.57
C ASN A 122 -6.59 -5.72 -6.61
N GLY A 123 -6.77 -6.06 -5.33
CA GLY A 123 -5.70 -6.01 -4.33
C GLY A 123 -4.70 -7.16 -4.42
N ALA A 124 -3.62 -7.06 -3.66
CA ALA A 124 -2.59 -8.08 -3.46
C ALA A 124 -2.35 -8.34 -1.96
N LEU A 125 -1.86 -9.53 -1.61
CA LEU A 125 -1.35 -9.80 -0.28
C LEU A 125 -0.06 -9.01 -0.07
N LEU A 126 -0.09 -7.99 0.78
CA LEU A 126 1.01 -7.06 0.95
C LEU A 126 2.00 -7.56 1.98
N GLY A 127 1.56 -8.05 3.15
CA GLY A 127 2.50 -8.41 4.20
C GLY A 127 1.92 -9.31 5.29
N LEU A 128 2.83 -10.04 5.95
CA LEU A 128 2.63 -10.58 7.29
C LEU A 128 3.88 -10.25 8.11
N VAL A 129 3.67 -9.70 9.30
CA VAL A 129 4.74 -9.28 10.21
C VAL A 129 4.45 -9.83 11.60
N TYR A 130 5.40 -10.54 12.19
CA TYR A 130 5.29 -10.97 13.58
C TYR A 130 5.21 -9.75 14.51
N VAL A 131 4.20 -9.73 15.38
CA VAL A 131 3.96 -8.67 16.36
C VAL A 131 4.42 -9.14 17.73
N GLN A 132 3.79 -10.19 18.27
CA GLN A 132 4.04 -10.64 19.64
C GLN A 132 3.55 -12.08 19.90
N ALA A 133 3.94 -12.62 21.04
CA ALA A 133 3.34 -13.81 21.62
C ALA A 133 2.25 -13.38 22.62
N GLU A 134 1.06 -13.96 22.51
CA GLU A 134 -0.09 -13.66 23.35
C GLU A 134 -0.76 -14.96 23.80
N GLY A 135 -0.56 -15.34 25.06
CA GLY A 135 -1.07 -16.61 25.60
C GLY A 135 -0.65 -17.81 24.75
N ASN A 136 -1.65 -18.54 24.22
CA ASN A 136 -1.45 -19.71 23.38
C ASN A 136 -1.25 -19.40 21.89
N ASN A 137 -0.99 -18.14 21.51
CA ASN A 137 -0.87 -17.72 20.12
C ASN A 137 0.40 -16.91 19.84
N LEU A 138 0.94 -17.07 18.63
CA LEU A 138 1.80 -16.09 17.99
C LEU A 138 0.93 -15.20 17.11
N VAL A 139 1.07 -13.88 17.27
CA VAL A 139 0.23 -12.87 16.64
C VAL A 139 1.04 -12.15 15.55
N PHE A 140 0.41 -11.98 14.39
CA PHE A 140 0.96 -11.32 13.23
C PHE A 140 0.00 -10.23 12.77
N ALA A 141 0.55 -9.09 12.35
CA ALA A 141 -0.16 -8.10 11.57
C ALA A 141 -0.11 -8.51 10.11
N GLY A 142 -1.23 -8.43 9.41
CA GLY A 142 -1.36 -8.70 8.00
C GLY A 142 -1.96 -7.52 7.25
N SER A 143 -1.70 -7.45 5.96
CA SER A 143 -2.30 -6.44 5.10
C SER A 143 -2.57 -6.97 3.69
N VAL A 144 -3.74 -6.63 3.18
CA VAL A 144 -4.14 -6.86 1.78
C VAL A 144 -4.65 -5.52 1.23
N GLY A 145 -4.20 -5.11 0.06
CA GLY A 145 -4.50 -3.78 -0.46
C GLY A 145 -3.86 -3.52 -1.81
N SER A 146 -3.64 -2.24 -2.11
CA SER A 146 -2.98 -1.84 -3.35
C SER A 146 -1.50 -2.27 -3.35
N PRO A 147 -1.01 -2.96 -4.39
CA PRO A 147 0.41 -3.27 -4.54
C PRO A 147 1.25 -2.09 -5.02
N ASP A 148 0.62 -0.95 -5.35
CA ASP A 148 1.33 0.27 -5.70
C ASP A 148 2.03 0.85 -4.46
N VAL A 149 3.35 1.01 -4.54
CA VAL A 149 4.18 1.53 -3.43
C VAL A 149 3.85 2.98 -3.05
N THR A 150 3.12 3.69 -3.91
CA THR A 150 2.66 5.06 -3.68
C THR A 150 1.27 5.13 -3.06
N SER A 151 0.55 4.00 -3.00
CA SER A 151 -0.76 3.90 -2.38
C SER A 151 -0.64 3.55 -0.89
N ASP A 152 -1.51 4.14 -0.08
CA ASP A 152 -1.69 3.84 1.34
C ASP A 152 -2.96 3.00 1.60
N GLU A 153 -3.65 2.55 0.56
CA GLU A 153 -4.88 1.76 0.68
C GLU A 153 -4.57 0.30 1.04
N TYR A 154 -4.97 -0.11 2.24
CA TYR A 154 -4.97 -1.51 2.66
C TYR A 154 -5.99 -1.80 3.75
N VAL A 155 -6.39 -3.07 3.82
CA VAL A 155 -7.18 -3.63 4.92
C VAL A 155 -6.21 -4.19 5.97
N PRO A 156 -6.18 -3.65 7.20
CA PRO A 156 -5.36 -4.18 8.28
C PRO A 156 -6.01 -5.44 8.88
N LEU A 157 -5.19 -6.46 9.09
CA LEU A 157 -5.61 -7.80 9.51
C LEU A 157 -4.77 -8.28 10.69
N VAL A 158 -5.35 -9.13 11.52
CA VAL A 158 -4.64 -9.88 12.56
C VAL A 158 -4.67 -11.36 12.19
N VAL A 159 -3.52 -12.01 12.20
CA VAL A 159 -3.39 -13.46 12.06
C VAL A 159 -2.84 -14.03 13.35
N LYS A 160 -3.53 -15.03 13.92
CA LYS A 160 -3.08 -15.73 15.11
C LYS A 160 -2.81 -17.19 14.77
N ILE A 161 -1.61 -17.65 15.11
CA ILE A 161 -1.20 -19.05 14.99
C ILE A 161 -1.13 -19.62 16.41
N SER A 162 -2.04 -20.54 16.72
CA SER A 162 -2.08 -21.19 18.04
C SER A 162 -0.92 -22.17 18.22
N ARG A 163 -0.64 -22.58 19.47
CA ARG A 163 0.32 -23.64 19.81
C ARG A 163 0.08 -25.00 19.15
N MET A 164 -1.10 -25.22 18.60
CA MET A 164 -1.47 -26.45 17.87
C MET A 164 -1.38 -26.26 16.35
N GLY A 165 -0.93 -25.11 15.88
CA GLY A 165 -0.84 -24.78 14.46
C GLY A 165 -2.16 -24.33 13.82
N ALA A 166 -3.26 -24.26 14.59
CA ALA A 166 -4.51 -23.69 14.08
C ALA A 166 -4.34 -22.19 13.81
N VAL A 167 -4.88 -21.75 12.67
CA VAL A 167 -4.81 -20.36 12.22
C VAL A 167 -6.18 -19.72 12.36
N SER A 168 -6.21 -18.51 12.91
CA SER A 168 -7.37 -17.63 12.88
C SER A 168 -6.98 -16.27 12.31
N VAL A 169 -7.94 -15.61 11.68
CA VAL A 169 -7.78 -14.31 11.02
C VAL A 169 -8.89 -13.40 11.52
N GLY A 170 -8.63 -12.10 11.61
CA GLY A 170 -9.63 -11.07 11.87
C GLY A 170 -9.20 -9.72 11.29
N LYS A 171 -10.09 -8.74 11.27
CA LYS A 171 -9.70 -7.34 11.02
C LYS A 171 -8.95 -6.78 12.22
N ASP A 172 -7.96 -5.92 11.98
CA ASP A 172 -7.33 -5.15 13.04
C ASP A 172 -8.04 -3.81 13.17
N THR A 173 -8.88 -3.65 14.20
CA THR A 173 -9.67 -2.43 14.44
C THR A 173 -8.92 -1.39 15.27
N LYS A 174 -7.68 -1.65 15.71
CA LYS A 174 -6.92 -0.69 16.52
C LYS A 174 -6.43 0.54 15.76
N LEU A 175 -6.59 0.56 14.44
CA LEU A 175 -6.18 1.66 13.56
C LEU A 175 -7.35 2.54 13.11
N ASP A 176 -8.60 2.23 13.49
CA ASP A 176 -9.72 3.14 13.26
C ASP A 176 -9.55 4.38 14.15
N THR A 177 -8.95 5.41 13.57
CA THR A 177 -8.96 6.80 14.07
C THR A 177 -10.08 7.60 13.40
N GLY A 178 -11.01 6.91 12.73
CA GLY A 178 -12.31 7.47 12.40
C GLY A 178 -13.08 7.64 13.70
N SER A 179 -13.55 8.86 13.95
CA SER A 179 -14.38 9.22 15.10
C SER A 179 -15.44 8.17 15.38
N ASP A 180 -15.25 7.40 16.45
CA ASP A 180 -16.32 6.65 17.08
C ASP A 180 -17.35 7.68 17.56
N GLU A 181 -18.46 7.82 16.83
CA GLU A 181 -19.71 8.24 17.48
C GLU A 181 -20.06 7.10 18.43
N GLU A 182 -19.87 7.37 19.72
CA GLU A 182 -20.32 6.50 20.81
C GLU A 182 -21.84 6.33 20.68
N ASP A 183 -22.28 5.17 20.18
CA ASP A 183 -23.64 4.69 20.35
C ASP A 183 -23.85 4.34 21.83
N ASP A 184 -24.13 5.38 22.61
CA ASP A 184 -24.45 5.31 24.04
C ASP A 184 -25.91 4.84 24.20
N ASP A 185 -26.19 3.56 23.93
CA ASP A 185 -27.46 2.94 24.33
C ASP A 185 -27.33 2.39 25.76
N ASN A 186 -27.51 3.29 26.72
CA ASN A 186 -27.61 2.98 28.13
C ASN A 186 -29.05 3.26 28.59
N THR A 187 -30.02 2.45 28.15
CA THR A 187 -31.35 2.41 28.78
C THR A 187 -31.24 1.86 30.19
N ASN A 188 -31.04 2.75 31.16
CA ASN A 188 -31.12 2.44 32.58
C ASN A 188 -32.57 2.68 33.05
N GLU A 189 -33.39 1.63 33.00
CA GLU A 189 -34.65 1.58 33.74
C GLU A 189 -34.36 1.41 35.23
N GLN A 190 -34.41 2.50 36.01
CA GLN A 190 -34.57 2.41 37.47
C GLN A 190 -35.60 3.42 37.98
N GLN A 191 -36.80 2.87 38.18
CA GLN A 191 -37.46 2.83 39.49
C GLN A 191 -37.80 4.17 40.15
N LYS A 192 -39.02 4.62 39.87
CA LYS A 192 -39.78 5.61 40.63
C LYS A 192 -40.07 5.09 42.04
N THR A 193 -39.32 5.55 43.05
CA THR A 193 -39.73 5.50 44.46
C THR A 193 -40.05 6.92 44.91
N SER A 194 -41.33 7.17 45.12
CA SER A 194 -41.87 8.38 45.75
C SER A 194 -41.89 8.19 47.26
N SER A 195 -41.16 9.03 47.99
CA SER A 195 -41.42 9.35 49.39
C SER A 195 -40.62 10.59 49.77
N ASP A 196 -41.29 11.74 49.79
CA ASP A 196 -40.87 12.91 50.56
C ASP A 196 -42.14 13.52 51.19
N GLU A 197 -42.29 13.26 52.49
CA GLU A 197 -42.87 14.17 53.50
C GLU A 197 -41.76 15.25 53.74
N ASP A 198 -41.98 16.56 53.78
CA ASP A 198 -42.73 17.37 54.77
C ASP A 198 -42.68 18.89 54.44
N GLU A 199 -43.49 19.67 55.17
CA GLU A 199 -43.65 21.16 55.28
C GLU A 199 -44.52 21.81 54.18
N VAL A 200 -45.76 22.29 54.45
CA VAL A 200 -46.27 23.20 55.50
C VAL A 200 -47.77 22.96 55.75
#